data_AF-A0A2I0IYU9-F1
#
_entry.id   AF-A0A2I0IYU9-F1
#
_cell.length_a   1.000
_cell.length_b   1.000
_cell.length_c   1.000
_cell.angle_alpha   90.00
_cell.angle_beta   90.00
_cell.angle_gamma   90.00
#
_symmetry.space_group_name_H-M   'P 1'
#
loop_
_entity.id
_entity.type
_entity.pdbx_description
1 polymer ?
#
loop_
_entity_poly.entity_id
_entity_poly.type
_entity_poly.pdbx_seq_one_letter_code
_entity_poly.pdbx_strand_id
1 'polypeptide(L)'
;MVLRDRVVDDFYDEQYCDLCETTRHPEYGVYYCDECRCAAHIDCVIPTVNTGLRKPVEDLTLRKLNEEIADVEAEMEAVKKAMDAKLEELMRKIEWLKTKRHEIARSRMHAEAEQDRA
;
A
#
# COMPACT_ATOMS: atom_id res chain seq x y z
N MET A 1 -21.50 -28.32 19.93
CA MET A 1 -22.59 -27.32 19.90
C MET A 1 -23.26 -27.34 18.53
N VAL A 2 -24.58 -27.24 18.50
CA VAL A 2 -25.41 -27.15 17.29
C VAL A 2 -26.36 -25.98 17.41
N LEU A 3 -26.68 -25.32 16.30
CA LEU A 3 -27.68 -24.25 16.30
C LEU A 3 -29.06 -24.88 16.52
N ARG A 4 -29.82 -24.34 17.46
CA ARG A 4 -31.23 -24.71 17.71
C ARG A 4 -32.08 -23.44 17.68
N ASP A 5 -33.18 -23.50 16.94
CA ASP A 5 -34.08 -22.35 16.77
C ASP A 5 -34.79 -21.96 18.07
N ARG A 6 -35.09 -22.94 18.92
CA ARG A 6 -35.78 -22.73 20.20
C ARG A 6 -35.27 -23.69 21.27
N VAL A 7 -34.80 -23.15 22.39
CA VAL A 7 -34.39 -23.89 23.58
C VAL A 7 -34.93 -23.15 24.79
N VAL A 8 -36.12 -23.56 25.23
CA VAL A 8 -36.88 -22.93 26.31
C VAL A 8 -37.30 -24.02 27.31
N ASP A 9 -37.07 -23.77 28.59
CA ASP A 9 -37.66 -24.52 29.70
C ASP A 9 -38.97 -23.87 30.14
N ASP A 10 -40.07 -24.61 30.12
CA ASP A 10 -41.43 -24.12 30.43
C ASP A 10 -41.64 -23.82 31.93
N PHE A 11 -40.71 -24.19 32.81
CA PHE A 11 -40.78 -23.91 34.24
C PHE A 11 -40.19 -22.55 34.63
N TYR A 12 -39.48 -21.89 33.72
CA TYR A 12 -38.78 -20.64 33.99
C TYR A 12 -39.21 -19.54 33.01
N ASP A 13 -39.66 -18.42 33.56
CA ASP A 13 -40.08 -17.25 32.77
C ASP A 13 -38.88 -16.59 32.04
N GLU A 14 -37.68 -16.67 32.62
CA GLU A 14 -36.45 -16.12 32.07
C GLU A 14 -35.35 -17.18 32.03
N GLN A 15 -34.59 -17.18 30.94
CA GLN A 15 -33.44 -18.06 30.77
C GLN A 15 -32.24 -17.25 30.31
N TYR A 16 -31.05 -17.66 30.74
CA TYR A 16 -29.83 -16.90 30.55
C TYR A 16 -28.88 -17.61 29.60
N CYS A 17 -28.01 -16.84 28.94
CA CYS A 17 -26.91 -17.36 28.15
C CYS A 17 -25.81 -17.84 29.11
N ASP A 18 -25.35 -19.08 28.97
CA ASP A 18 -24.34 -19.66 29.86
C ASP A 18 -22.95 -19.03 29.71
N LEU A 19 -22.72 -18.22 28.67
CA LEU A 19 -21.43 -17.56 28.43
C LEU A 19 -21.36 -16.12 28.95
N CYS A 20 -22.46 -15.37 28.88
CA CYS A 20 -22.48 -13.95 29.26
C CYS A 20 -23.45 -13.64 30.40
N GLU A 21 -24.18 -14.64 30.90
CA GLU A 21 -25.11 -14.54 32.03
C GLU A 21 -26.22 -13.50 31.85
N THR A 22 -26.51 -13.10 30.60
CA THR A 22 -27.61 -12.18 30.27
C THR A 22 -28.81 -12.95 29.73
N THR A 23 -30.01 -12.40 29.92
CA THR A 23 -31.28 -13.01 29.51
C THR A 23 -31.30 -13.28 28.00
N ARG A 24 -31.70 -14.50 27.63
CA ARG A 24 -31.94 -14.94 26.26
C ARG A 24 -33.35 -14.56 25.85
N HIS A 25 -33.51 -14.14 24.60
CA HIS A 25 -34.84 -14.02 24.02
C HIS A 25 -35.36 -15.41 23.61
N PRO A 26 -36.54 -15.87 24.07
CA PRO A 26 -37.04 -17.23 23.81
C PRO A 26 -37.24 -17.56 22.32
N GLU A 27 -37.52 -16.55 21.50
CA GLU A 27 -37.69 -16.67 20.05
C GLU A 27 -36.37 -16.62 19.26
N TYR A 28 -35.23 -16.38 19.92
CA TYR A 28 -33.94 -16.34 19.24
C TYR A 28 -33.23 -17.67 19.33
N GLY A 29 -32.66 -18.10 18.19
CA GLY A 29 -31.86 -19.30 18.13
C GLY A 29 -30.61 -19.19 19.01
N VAL A 30 -30.17 -20.34 19.52
CA VAL A 30 -29.00 -20.46 20.40
C VAL A 30 -28.07 -21.56 19.90
N TYR A 31 -26.79 -21.45 20.23
CA TYR A 31 -25.91 -22.62 20.16
C TYR A 31 -26.11 -23.46 21.41
N TYR A 32 -26.54 -24.70 21.21
CA TYR A 32 -26.77 -25.66 22.27
C TYR A 32 -25.78 -26.82 22.21
N CYS A 33 -25.19 -27.18 23.35
CA CYS A 33 -24.41 -28.40 23.53
C CYS A 33 -25.21 -29.40 24.36
N ASP A 34 -25.51 -30.57 23.80
CA ASP A 34 -26.26 -31.61 24.52
C ASP A 34 -25.46 -32.19 25.69
N GLU A 35 -24.16 -32.41 25.48
CA GLU A 35 -23.25 -32.97 26.48
C GLU A 35 -23.06 -32.04 27.69
N CYS A 36 -22.84 -30.74 27.42
CA CYS A 36 -22.58 -29.76 28.48
C CYS A 36 -23.86 -29.09 29.00
N ARG A 37 -25.01 -29.33 28.35
CA ARG A 37 -26.27 -28.57 28.54
C ARG A 37 -26.11 -27.05 28.45
N CYS A 38 -25.13 -26.61 27.68
CA CYS A 38 -24.79 -25.20 27.51
C CYS A 38 -25.62 -24.59 26.38
N ALA A 39 -26.38 -23.54 26.67
CA ALA A 39 -27.15 -22.70 25.76
C ALA A 39 -26.57 -21.28 25.73
N ALA A 40 -25.98 -20.91 24.59
CA ALA A 40 -25.33 -19.61 24.43
C ALA A 40 -25.92 -18.79 23.28
N HIS A 41 -25.89 -17.46 23.42
CA HIS A 41 -26.15 -16.57 22.30
C HIS A 41 -25.22 -16.89 21.13
N ILE A 42 -25.72 -16.76 19.91
CA ILE A 42 -24.92 -16.94 18.69
C ILE A 42 -23.70 -16.02 18.72
N ASP A 43 -23.90 -14.75 19.11
CA ASP A 43 -22.84 -13.73 19.18
C ASP A 43 -21.79 -13.99 20.29
N CYS A 44 -22.13 -14.77 21.33
CA CYS A 44 -21.17 -15.15 22.36
C CYS A 44 -20.24 -16.29 21.90
N VAL A 45 -20.67 -17.12 20.95
CA VAL A 45 -19.89 -18.24 20.41
C VAL A 45 -19.12 -17.82 19.17
N ILE A 46 -19.76 -17.02 18.31
CA ILE A 46 -19.14 -16.43 17.13
C ILE A 46 -18.84 -14.97 17.48
N PRO A 47 -17.62 -14.65 17.94
CA PRO A 47 -17.28 -13.26 18.20
C PRO A 47 -17.52 -12.48 16.90
N THR A 48 -18.36 -11.45 16.99
CA THR A 48 -18.53 -10.49 15.90
C THR A 48 -17.14 -9.96 15.59
N VAL A 49 -16.60 -10.35 14.43
CA VAL A 49 -15.40 -9.71 13.90
C VAL A 49 -15.78 -8.25 13.84
N ASN A 50 -15.17 -7.43 14.69
CA ASN A 50 -15.55 -6.04 14.88
C ASN A 50 -15.16 -5.26 13.62
N THR A 51 -15.89 -5.47 12.53
CA THR A 51 -15.72 -4.86 11.21
C THR A 51 -15.98 -3.35 11.27
N GLY A 52 -16.49 -2.84 12.40
CA GLY A 52 -16.76 -1.43 12.66
C GLY A 52 -15.66 -0.65 13.40
N LEU A 53 -14.56 -1.26 13.87
CA LEU A 53 -13.58 -0.53 14.72
C LEU A 53 -12.11 -0.64 14.26
N ARG A 54 -11.87 -0.63 12.94
CA ARG A 54 -10.50 -0.46 12.40
C ARG A 54 -10.28 0.75 11.47
N LYS A 55 -11.28 1.58 11.15
CA LYS A 55 -11.20 2.36 9.90
C LYS A 55 -11.08 3.90 9.91
N PRO A 56 -10.96 4.65 11.03
CA PRO A 56 -10.59 6.08 10.90
C PRO A 56 -9.07 6.31 10.82
N VAL A 57 -8.29 5.55 11.58
CA VAL A 57 -6.85 5.82 11.76
C VAL A 57 -6.03 5.27 10.60
N GLU A 58 -6.32 4.04 10.15
CA GLU A 58 -5.68 3.42 8.99
C GLU A 58 -5.90 4.26 7.72
N ASP A 59 -7.11 4.81 7.55
CA ASP A 59 -7.46 5.66 6.40
C ASP A 59 -6.72 7.01 6.41
N LEU A 60 -6.56 7.64 7.58
CA LEU A 60 -5.78 8.87 7.71
C LEU A 60 -4.29 8.65 7.44
N THR A 61 -3.71 7.53 7.90
CA THR A 61 -2.32 7.19 7.63
C THR A 61 -2.06 6.92 6.15
N LEU A 62 -2.99 6.25 5.47
CA LEU A 62 -2.88 6.00 4.03
C LEU A 62 -2.93 7.29 3.22
N ARG A 63 -3.79 8.24 3.61
CA ARG A 63 -3.87 9.55 2.93
C ARG A 63 -2.56 10.33 3.02
N LYS A 64 -1.93 10.36 4.20
CA LYS A 64 -0.63 11.02 4.38
C LYS A 64 0.46 10.38 3.53
N LEU A 65 0.51 9.05 3.51
CA LEU A 65 1.47 8.33 2.66
C LEU A 65 1.24 8.61 1.17
N ASN A 66 -0.02 8.71 0.73
CA ASN A 66 -0.32 9.06 -0.67
C ASN A 66 0.13 10.49 -1.02
N GLU A 67 -0.02 11.44 -0.10
CA GLU A 67 0.49 12.81 -0.26
C GLU A 67 2.04 12.81 -0.33
N GLU A 68 2.71 12.11 0.58
CA GLU A 68 4.19 11.98 0.55
C GLU A 68 4.69 11.29 -0.73
N ILE A 69 4.00 10.26 -1.22
CA ILE A 69 4.33 9.59 -2.49
C ILE A 69 4.23 10.59 -3.65
N ALA A 70 3.15 11.37 -3.71
CA ALA A 70 2.95 12.34 -4.78
C ALA A 70 4.04 13.42 -4.80
N ASP A 71 4.47 13.91 -3.63
CA ASP A 71 5.55 14.87 -3.50
C ASP A 71 6.88 14.29 -4.00
N VAL A 72 7.22 13.06 -3.58
CA VAL A 72 8.45 12.38 -4.02
C VAL A 72 8.44 12.08 -5.52
N GLU A 73 7.30 11.70 -6.09
CA GLU A 73 7.15 11.49 -7.53
C GLU A 73 7.39 12.78 -8.33
N ALA A 74 6.90 13.92 -7.83
CA ALA A 74 7.13 15.21 -8.45
C ALA A 74 8.62 15.62 -8.40
N GLU A 75 9.29 15.39 -7.26
CA GLU A 75 10.73 15.62 -7.14
C GLU A 75 11.54 14.72 -8.08
N MET A 76 11.19 13.45 -8.19
CA MET A 76 11.84 12.51 -9.11
C MET A 76 11.73 12.97 -10.56
N GLU A 77 10.55 13.41 -10.98
CA GLU A 77 10.34 13.92 -12.34
C GLU A 77 11.12 15.21 -12.61
N ALA A 78 11.24 16.10 -11.61
CA ALA A 78 12.07 17.30 -11.71
C ALA A 78 13.56 16.96 -11.84
N VAL A 79 14.07 16.02 -11.03
CA VAL A 79 15.45 15.53 -11.09
C VAL A 79 15.76 14.90 -12.44
N LYS A 80 14.84 14.07 -12.95
CA LYS A 80 14.96 13.43 -14.27
C LYS A 80 15.11 14.46 -15.38
N LYS A 81 14.22 15.46 -15.45
CA LYS A 81 14.29 16.55 -16.44
C LYS A 81 15.60 17.33 -16.35
N ALA A 82 16.07 17.61 -15.14
CA ALA A 82 17.35 18.31 -14.95
C ALA A 82 18.54 17.45 -15.44
N MET A 83 18.49 16.14 -15.22
CA MET A 83 19.51 15.21 -15.70
C MET A 83 19.51 15.10 -17.23
N ASP A 84 18.32 15.00 -17.85
CA ASP A 84 18.17 14.96 -19.31
C ASP A 84 18.70 16.25 -19.96
N ALA A 85 18.38 17.43 -19.39
CA ALA A 85 18.92 18.70 -19.88
C ALA A 85 20.45 18.78 -19.78
N LYS A 86 21.03 18.31 -18.67
CA LYS A 86 22.50 18.22 -18.52
C LYS A 86 23.11 17.24 -19.51
N LEU A 87 22.45 16.12 -19.78
CA LEU A 87 22.91 15.14 -20.75
C LEU A 87 22.99 15.76 -22.15
N GLU A 88 21.95 16.49 -22.58
CA GLU A 88 21.93 17.21 -23.85
C GLU A 88 23.04 18.26 -23.96
N GLU A 89 23.26 19.04 -22.89
CA GLU A 89 24.35 20.03 -22.86
C GLU A 89 25.73 19.36 -23.05
N LEU A 90 25.98 18.27 -22.32
CA LEU A 90 27.23 17.53 -22.42
C LEU A 90 27.42 16.89 -23.81
N MET A 91 26.35 16.36 -24.41
CA MET A 91 26.40 15.83 -25.77
C MET A 91 26.84 16.90 -26.79
N ARG A 92 26.25 18.10 -26.71
CA ARG A 92 26.64 19.23 -27.59
C ARG A 92 28.08 19.64 -27.38
N LYS A 93 28.55 19.66 -26.13
CA LYS A 93 29.94 19.99 -25.80
C LYS A 93 30.91 18.94 -26.36
N ILE A 94 30.57 17.65 -26.28
CA ILE A 94 31.36 16.57 -26.86
C ILE A 94 31.44 16.73 -28.39
N GLU A 95 30.34 17.02 -29.05
CA GLU A 95 30.31 17.23 -30.50
C GLU A 95 31.20 18.40 -30.92
N TRP A 96 31.08 19.54 -30.24
CA TRP A 96 31.95 20.70 -30.48
C TRP A 96 33.43 20.36 -30.29
N LEU A 97 33.78 19.69 -29.19
CA LEU A 97 35.16 19.26 -28.92
C LEU A 97 35.68 18.32 -30.01
N LYS A 98 34.86 17.39 -30.49
CA LYS A 98 35.21 16.50 -31.60
C LYS A 98 35.46 17.32 -32.86
N THR A 99 34.59 18.24 -33.24
CA THR A 99 34.77 19.09 -34.45
C THR A 99 36.05 19.90 -34.37
N LYS A 100 36.27 20.60 -33.25
CA LYS A 100 37.48 21.39 -33.03
C LYS A 100 38.75 20.55 -33.09
N ARG A 101 38.72 19.33 -32.54
CA ARG A 101 39.83 18.37 -32.65
C ARG A 101 40.13 18.01 -34.09
N HIS A 102 39.11 17.76 -34.92
CA HIS A 102 39.30 17.45 -36.35
C HIS A 102 39.84 18.65 -37.14
N GLU A 103 39.42 19.87 -36.82
CA GLU A 103 39.97 21.09 -37.42
C GLU A 103 41.46 21.24 -37.10
N ILE A 104 41.84 21.13 -35.82
CA ILE A 104 43.24 21.22 -35.40
C ILE A 104 44.09 20.13 -36.06
N ALA A 105 43.59 18.89 -36.12
CA ALA A 105 44.29 17.78 -36.77
C ALA A 105 44.51 18.06 -38.26
N ARG A 106 43.49 18.56 -38.98
CA ARG A 106 43.62 18.93 -40.39
C ARG A 106 44.62 20.07 -40.59
N SER A 107 44.56 21.13 -39.78
CA SER A 107 45.50 22.25 -39.87
C SER A 107 46.95 21.81 -39.62
N ARG A 108 47.19 20.86 -38.70
CA ARG A 108 48.53 20.28 -38.49
C ARG A 108 49.02 19.50 -39.71
N MET A 109 48.18 18.65 -40.29
CA MET A 109 48.55 17.90 -41.50
C MET A 109 48.87 18.83 -42.68
N HIS A 110 48.13 19.93 -42.84
CA HIS A 110 48.43 20.93 -43.87
C HIS A 110 49.77 21.64 -43.63
N ALA A 111 50.06 22.03 -42.40
CA ALA A 111 51.32 22.69 -42.05
C ALA A 111 52.55 21.76 -42.23
N GLU A 112 52.43 20.48 -41.83
CA GLU A 112 53.47 19.46 -42.03
C GLU A 112 53.73 19.22 -43.53
N ALA A 113 52.67 19.12 -44.35
CA ALA A 113 52.78 18.92 -45.78
C ALA A 113 53.34 20.13 -46.56
N GLU A 114 53.31 21.33 -46.00
CA GLU A 114 53.96 22.53 -46.56
C GLU A 114 55.44 22.60 -46.18
N GLN A 115 55.81 22.17 -44.95
CA GLN A 115 57.20 22.07 -44.51
C GLN A 115 57.99 21.01 -45.30
N ASP A 116 57.40 19.85 -45.60
CA ASP A 116 58.07 18.80 -46.38
C ASP A 116 58.29 19.18 -47.86
N ARG A 117 57.66 20.26 -48.34
CA ARG A 117 57.81 20.77 -49.72
C ARG A 117 58.82 21.91 -49.86
N ALA A 118 59.32 22.46 -48.75
CA ALA A 118 60.28 23.58 -48.71
C ALA A 118 61.71 23.08 -48.52
#